data_AF-A0A9X4JVP6-F1
#
_entry.id   AF-A0A9X4JVP6-F1
#
_cell.length_a   1.000
_cell.length_b   1.000
_cell.length_c   1.000
_cell.angle_alpha   90.00
_cell.angle_beta   90.00
_cell.angle_gamma   90.00
#
_symmetry.space_group_name_H-M   'P 1'
#
loop_
_entity.id
_entity.type
_entity.pdbx_description
1 polymer ?
#
loop_
_entity_poly.entity_id
_entity_poly.type
_entity_poly.pdbx_seq_one_letter_code
_entity_poly.pdbx_strand_id
1 'polypeptide(L)'
;MTFMELLKTVVFDDVWTELEKEYSMIDEAFEAYFKVFNQLKSLMPEPNHYGMRLAVARIEDGLEPGTYTYDVFGIKPGDNEHYALELLPWSELLSFEVIEKCVEAYSAAVVVAHSLYELTFLGYDAADVEANIKNEINILKERSKEIENGTAEFVSWDEVCKDIGYVDERTEEEKELQNKQFERINAENKKVYEMLLS
;
A
#
# COMPACT_ATOMS: atom_id res chain seq x y z
N MET A 1 -5.37 19.37 2.18
CA MET A 1 -6.60 18.91 1.51
C MET A 1 -6.83 17.45 1.86
N THR A 2 -8.07 17.00 1.93
CA THR A 2 -8.38 15.56 2.13
C THR A 2 -8.17 14.77 0.84
N PHE A 3 -8.08 13.44 0.95
CA PHE A 3 -7.98 12.58 -0.22
C PHE A 3 -9.23 12.71 -1.13
N MET A 4 -10.43 12.81 -0.55
CA MET A 4 -11.67 13.12 -1.29
C MET A 4 -11.58 14.44 -2.07
N GLU A 5 -11.01 15.49 -1.47
CA GLU A 5 -10.82 16.78 -2.14
C GLU A 5 -9.83 16.65 -3.31
N LEU A 6 -8.69 15.99 -3.10
CA LEU A 6 -7.70 15.73 -4.15
C LEU A 6 -8.32 14.94 -5.32
N LEU A 7 -9.05 13.86 -5.01
CA LEU A 7 -9.74 13.01 -5.99
C LEU A 7 -10.67 13.82 -6.91
N LYS A 8 -11.32 14.86 -6.37
CA LYS A 8 -12.21 15.75 -7.14
C LYS A 8 -11.46 16.71 -8.07
N THR A 9 -10.16 16.91 -7.88
CA THR A 9 -9.34 17.79 -8.73
C THR A 9 -8.83 17.13 -10.01
N VAL A 10 -8.87 15.79 -10.09
CA VAL A 10 -8.33 15.02 -11.21
C VAL A 10 -9.44 14.36 -12.06
N VAL A 11 -9.11 14.13 -13.34
CA VAL A 11 -9.91 13.32 -14.26
C VAL A 11 -9.34 11.90 -14.35
N PHE A 12 -10.18 10.93 -14.67
CA PHE A 12 -9.76 9.52 -14.65
C PHE A 12 -8.69 9.21 -15.70
N ASP A 13 -8.74 9.80 -16.89
CA ASP A 13 -7.78 9.51 -17.96
C ASP A 13 -6.33 9.83 -17.54
N ASP A 14 -6.12 10.92 -16.80
CA ASP A 14 -4.78 11.27 -16.26
C ASP A 14 -4.34 10.25 -15.20
N VAL A 15 -5.25 9.82 -14.33
CA VAL A 15 -4.99 8.81 -13.29
C VAL A 15 -4.67 7.46 -13.93
N TRP A 16 -5.43 7.08 -14.95
CA TRP A 16 -5.25 5.83 -15.68
C TRP A 16 -3.91 5.79 -16.43
N THR A 17 -3.51 6.92 -17.02
CA THR A 17 -2.21 7.04 -17.70
C THR A 17 -1.05 6.73 -16.75
N GLU A 18 -1.12 7.20 -15.50
CA GLU A 18 -0.08 6.89 -14.50
C GLU A 18 -0.16 5.43 -14.01
N LEU A 19 -1.35 4.86 -13.88
CA LEU A 19 -1.53 3.45 -13.54
C LEU A 19 -0.94 2.50 -14.60
N GLU A 20 -1.26 2.71 -15.89
CA GLU A 20 -0.73 1.89 -17.00
C GLU A 20 0.79 1.99 -17.14
N LYS A 21 1.36 3.14 -16.78
CA LYS A 21 2.80 3.38 -16.84
C LYS A 21 3.58 2.55 -15.82
N GLU A 22 3.01 2.35 -14.64
CA GLU A 22 3.73 1.78 -13.49
C GLU A 22 3.34 0.32 -13.21
N TYR A 23 2.15 -0.11 -13.61
CA TYR A 23 1.64 -1.45 -13.29
C TYR A 23 1.27 -2.25 -14.54
N SER A 24 1.66 -3.53 -14.54
CA SER A 24 1.21 -4.49 -15.56
C SER A 24 -0.25 -4.85 -15.33
N MET A 25 -1.15 -4.17 -16.02
CA MET A 25 -2.58 -4.37 -15.89
C MET A 25 -3.06 -5.58 -16.70
N ILE A 26 -4.03 -6.32 -16.14
CA ILE A 26 -4.73 -7.39 -16.84
C ILE A 26 -5.86 -6.80 -17.72
N ASP A 27 -6.37 -7.62 -18.64
CA ASP A 27 -7.58 -7.28 -19.40
C ASP A 27 -8.72 -6.88 -18.44
N GLU A 28 -9.52 -5.89 -18.82
CA GLU A 28 -10.65 -5.33 -18.04
C GLU A 28 -10.28 -4.45 -16.83
N ALA A 29 -8.98 -4.27 -16.52
CA ALA A 29 -8.56 -3.42 -15.41
C ALA A 29 -9.04 -1.96 -15.55
N PHE A 30 -9.07 -1.40 -16.77
CA PHE A 30 -9.56 -0.03 -17.01
C PHE A 30 -10.95 0.18 -16.41
N GLU A 31 -11.90 -0.71 -16.72
CA GLU A 31 -13.29 -0.60 -16.29
C GLU A 31 -13.43 -0.80 -14.78
N ALA A 32 -12.63 -1.71 -14.20
CA ALA A 32 -12.58 -1.94 -12.77
C ALA A 32 -12.13 -0.67 -12.02
N TYR A 33 -11.00 -0.08 -12.42
CA TYR A 33 -10.47 1.13 -11.80
C TYR A 33 -11.36 2.35 -12.07
N PHE A 34 -11.98 2.45 -13.25
CA PHE A 34 -12.92 3.52 -13.56
C PHE A 34 -14.16 3.45 -12.65
N LYS A 35 -14.68 2.24 -12.41
CA LYS A 35 -15.77 2.01 -11.45
C LYS A 35 -15.35 2.46 -10.05
N VAL A 36 -14.18 2.02 -9.57
CA VAL A 36 -13.65 2.37 -8.23
C VAL A 36 -13.52 3.88 -8.08
N PHE A 37 -12.88 4.56 -9.05
CA PHE A 37 -12.70 6.00 -9.05
C PHE A 37 -14.03 6.77 -8.90
N ASN A 38 -15.05 6.35 -9.65
CA ASN A 38 -16.38 6.95 -9.58
C ASN A 38 -17.12 6.62 -8.27
N GLN A 39 -16.96 5.41 -7.75
CA GLN A 39 -17.52 5.01 -6.46
C GLN A 39 -16.92 5.86 -5.34
N LEU A 40 -15.60 6.01 -5.29
CA LEU A 40 -14.89 6.84 -4.31
C LEU A 40 -15.37 8.30 -4.33
N LYS A 41 -15.57 8.89 -5.51
CA LYS A 41 -16.12 10.26 -5.64
C LYS A 41 -17.54 10.41 -5.09
N SER A 42 -18.28 9.31 -4.99
CA SER A 42 -19.69 9.28 -4.58
C SER A 42 -19.88 8.85 -3.11
N LEU A 43 -18.85 8.25 -2.49
CA LEU A 43 -18.89 7.83 -1.10
C LEU A 43 -18.90 9.04 -0.15
N MET A 44 -19.59 8.90 0.98
CA MET A 44 -19.52 9.87 2.06
C MET A 44 -18.32 9.53 2.94
N PRO A 45 -17.34 10.44 3.11
CA PRO A 45 -16.21 10.19 3.98
C PRO A 45 -16.64 10.06 5.44
N GLU A 46 -16.04 9.12 6.16
CA GLU A 46 -16.15 9.04 7.61
C GLU A 46 -15.23 10.06 8.29
N PRO A 47 -15.47 10.43 9.56
CA PRO A 47 -14.60 11.37 10.24
C PRO A 47 -13.20 10.79 10.48
N ASN A 48 -12.16 11.57 10.20
CA ASN A 48 -10.77 11.22 10.50
C ASN A 48 -10.48 11.34 12.01
N HIS A 49 -10.92 10.34 12.79
CA HIS A 49 -10.83 10.37 14.26
C HIS A 49 -9.40 10.39 14.79
N TYR A 50 -8.44 9.84 14.04
CA TYR A 50 -7.05 9.70 14.46
C TYR A 50 -6.11 10.77 13.86
N GLY A 51 -6.64 11.68 13.04
CA GLY A 51 -5.84 12.69 12.35
C GLY A 51 -4.85 12.08 11.36
N MET A 52 -5.18 10.93 10.77
CA MET A 52 -4.33 10.22 9.84
C MET A 52 -4.05 11.07 8.60
N ARG A 53 -2.80 10.99 8.12
CA ARG A 53 -2.34 11.65 6.90
C ARG A 53 -1.95 10.60 5.87
N LEU A 54 -2.26 10.85 4.61
CA LEU A 54 -1.93 9.99 3.47
C LEU A 54 -0.66 10.50 2.79
N ALA A 55 0.35 9.63 2.69
CA ALA A 55 1.57 9.88 1.97
C ALA A 55 1.72 8.91 0.80
N VAL A 56 2.34 9.39 -0.28
CA VAL A 56 2.79 8.59 -1.43
C VAL A 56 4.26 8.91 -1.65
N ALA A 57 5.11 7.89 -1.69
CA ALA A 57 6.55 8.05 -1.84
C ALA A 57 7.08 7.15 -2.93
N ARG A 58 7.82 7.72 -3.89
CA ARG A 58 8.55 6.93 -4.89
C ARG A 58 9.88 6.48 -4.28
N ILE A 59 10.05 5.18 -4.10
CA ILE A 59 11.18 4.56 -3.41
C ILE A 59 11.87 3.53 -4.28
N GLU A 60 13.14 3.23 -4.02
CA GLU A 60 13.84 2.12 -4.68
C GLU A 60 13.30 0.78 -4.14
N ASP A 61 13.04 -0.18 -5.03
CA ASP A 61 12.52 -1.50 -4.67
C ASP A 61 13.61 -2.35 -4.00
N GLY A 62 13.34 -2.82 -2.79
CA GLY A 62 14.25 -3.67 -2.03
C GLY A 62 14.40 -5.08 -2.58
N LEU A 63 13.41 -5.56 -3.36
CA LEU A 63 13.42 -6.87 -4.01
C LEU A 63 14.10 -6.82 -5.38
N GLU A 64 14.04 -5.66 -6.05
CA GLU A 64 14.61 -5.43 -7.38
C GLU A 64 15.50 -4.18 -7.39
N PRO A 65 16.76 -4.27 -6.90
CA PRO A 65 17.66 -3.11 -6.83
C PRO A 65 17.81 -2.37 -8.16
N GLY A 66 17.71 -1.04 -8.11
CA GLY A 66 17.74 -0.16 -9.27
C GLY A 66 16.38 0.08 -9.95
N THR A 67 15.32 -0.63 -9.55
CA THR A 67 13.94 -0.32 -9.93
C THR A 67 13.26 0.52 -8.84
N TYR A 68 12.12 1.12 -9.15
CA TYR A 68 11.42 2.02 -8.25
C TYR A 68 9.94 1.69 -8.21
N THR A 69 9.35 1.77 -7.03
CA THR A 69 7.91 1.60 -6.79
C THR A 69 7.35 2.80 -6.03
N TYR A 70 6.03 2.87 -5.93
CA TYR A 70 5.34 3.84 -5.09
C TYR A 70 4.79 3.16 -3.86
N ASP A 71 5.26 3.63 -2.70
CA ASP A 71 4.78 3.25 -1.39
C ASP A 71 3.67 4.22 -0.97
N VAL A 72 2.52 3.67 -0.58
CA VAL A 72 1.33 4.42 -0.15
C VAL A 72 1.02 4.05 1.28
N PHE A 73 1.09 5.02 2.17
CA PHE A 73 0.99 4.74 3.61
C PHE A 73 0.32 5.86 4.39
N GLY A 74 -0.25 5.46 5.52
CA GLY A 74 -0.82 6.32 6.54
C GLY A 74 0.20 6.73 7.58
N ILE A 75 0.07 7.95 8.08
CA ILE A 75 0.88 8.47 9.17
C ILE A 75 -0.04 9.01 10.25
N LYS A 76 0.22 8.61 11.48
CA LYS A 76 -0.49 9.11 12.65
C LYS A 76 0.30 10.26 13.30
N PRO A 77 -0.34 11.38 13.68
CA PRO A 77 0.35 12.47 14.34
C PRO A 77 1.04 12.02 15.64
N GLY A 78 2.34 12.33 15.76
CA GLY A 78 3.15 11.95 16.92
C GLY A 78 3.65 10.51 16.89
N ASP A 79 3.38 9.77 15.81
CA ASP A 79 3.92 8.45 15.55
C ASP A 79 4.98 8.53 14.43
N ASN A 80 6.01 7.70 14.52
CA ASN A 80 7.05 7.60 13.50
C ASN A 80 6.86 6.37 12.59
N GLU A 81 5.81 5.58 12.83
CA GLU A 81 5.49 4.40 12.03
C GLU A 81 4.69 4.76 10.77
N HIS A 82 4.89 3.95 9.74
CA HIS A 82 4.11 3.97 8.50
C HIS A 82 3.08 2.84 8.54
N TYR A 83 1.83 3.17 8.26
CA TYR A 83 0.72 2.21 8.31
C TYR A 83 0.24 1.86 6.91
N ALA A 84 0.18 0.57 6.62
CA ALA A 84 -0.50 0.05 5.44
C ALA A 84 -2.00 0.38 5.53
N LEU A 85 -2.65 0.59 4.37
CA LEU A 85 -3.97 1.22 4.27
C LEU A 85 -5.06 0.28 3.75
N GLU A 86 -4.67 -0.87 3.21
CA GLU A 86 -5.52 -1.88 2.55
C GLU A 86 -6.57 -2.50 3.49
N LEU A 87 -6.33 -2.48 4.81
CA LEU A 87 -7.28 -2.97 5.83
C LEU A 87 -8.23 -1.89 6.37
N LEU A 88 -8.31 -0.73 5.73
CA LEU A 88 -9.24 0.34 6.09
C LEU A 88 -10.40 0.44 5.08
N PRO A 89 -11.64 0.68 5.55
CA PRO A 89 -12.73 1.03 4.66
C PRO A 89 -12.38 2.28 3.85
N TRP A 90 -12.75 2.29 2.57
CA TRP A 90 -12.49 3.43 1.69
C TRP A 90 -13.12 4.73 2.22
N SER A 91 -14.26 4.65 2.92
CA SER A 91 -14.91 5.80 3.56
C SER A 91 -14.02 6.50 4.58
N GLU A 92 -13.21 5.76 5.34
CA GLU A 92 -12.25 6.33 6.30
C GLU A 92 -11.10 7.01 5.57
N LEU A 93 -10.50 6.34 4.58
CA LEU A 93 -9.36 6.83 3.80
C LEU A 93 -9.65 8.16 3.08
N LEU A 94 -10.87 8.32 2.58
CA LEU A 94 -11.31 9.54 1.91
C LEU A 94 -11.21 10.81 2.78
N SER A 95 -11.15 10.64 4.11
CA SER A 95 -11.02 11.73 5.08
C SER A 95 -9.58 12.06 5.47
N PHE A 96 -8.60 11.28 5.00
CA PHE A 96 -7.20 11.48 5.37
C PHE A 96 -6.66 12.75 4.74
N GLU A 97 -5.86 13.50 5.49
CA GLU A 97 -5.18 14.66 4.95
C GLU A 97 -4.02 14.22 4.06
N VAL A 98 -4.00 14.63 2.80
CA VAL A 98 -2.88 14.32 1.91
C VAL A 98 -1.70 15.20 2.26
N ILE A 99 -0.51 14.59 2.35
CA ILE A 99 0.75 15.32 2.48
C ILE A 99 0.97 16.18 1.22
N GLU A 100 0.96 17.50 1.38
CA GLU A 100 1.07 18.46 0.26
C GLU A 100 2.34 18.25 -0.56
N LYS A 101 3.47 17.98 0.09
CA LYS A 101 4.74 17.68 -0.57
C LYS A 101 4.68 16.48 -1.52
N CYS A 102 3.83 15.49 -1.26
CA CYS A 102 3.63 14.38 -2.20
C CYS A 102 2.97 14.88 -3.50
N VAL A 103 1.99 15.77 -3.39
CA VAL A 103 1.33 16.39 -4.55
C VAL A 103 2.28 17.32 -5.30
N GLU A 104 3.13 18.07 -4.59
CA GLU A 104 4.15 18.93 -5.21
C GLU A 104 5.22 18.11 -5.94
N ALA A 105 5.67 17.00 -5.33
CA ALA A 105 6.72 16.15 -5.90
C ALA A 105 6.24 15.33 -7.09
N TYR A 106 4.98 14.85 -7.05
CA TYR A 106 4.51 13.82 -7.98
C TYR A 106 3.29 14.22 -8.82
N SER A 107 2.62 15.34 -8.52
CA SER A 107 1.30 15.74 -9.03
C SER A 107 0.13 15.00 -8.38
N ALA A 108 -1.06 15.62 -8.49
CA ALA A 108 -2.31 15.06 -7.99
C ALA A 108 -2.70 13.74 -8.67
N ALA A 109 -2.47 13.61 -9.98
CA ALA A 109 -2.83 12.42 -10.74
C ALA A 109 -2.03 11.19 -10.27
N VAL A 110 -0.72 11.34 -10.07
CA VAL A 110 0.15 10.28 -9.55
C VAL A 110 -0.23 9.87 -8.13
N VAL A 111 -0.45 10.84 -7.24
CA VAL A 111 -0.88 10.54 -5.86
C VAL A 111 -2.20 9.76 -5.85
N VAL A 112 -3.18 10.17 -6.66
CA VAL A 112 -4.46 9.47 -6.78
C VAL A 112 -4.27 8.08 -7.41
N ALA A 113 -3.48 7.95 -8.46
CA ALA A 113 -3.23 6.67 -9.14
C ALA A 113 -2.69 5.60 -8.20
N HIS A 114 -1.59 5.90 -7.49
CA HIS A 114 -1.00 4.92 -6.57
C HIS A 114 -1.91 4.66 -5.37
N SER A 115 -2.64 5.66 -4.90
CA SER A 115 -3.65 5.44 -3.86
C SER A 115 -4.77 4.51 -4.36
N LEU A 116 -5.23 4.63 -5.61
CA LEU A 116 -6.22 3.69 -6.16
C LEU A 116 -5.67 2.26 -6.20
N TYR A 117 -4.43 2.10 -6.66
CA TYR A 117 -3.79 0.79 -6.72
C TYR A 117 -3.81 0.12 -5.33
N GLU A 118 -3.33 0.84 -4.31
CA GLU A 118 -3.32 0.39 -2.92
C GLU A 118 -4.72 0.02 -2.40
N LEU A 119 -5.71 0.88 -2.65
CA LEU A 119 -7.08 0.69 -2.19
C LEU A 119 -7.78 -0.52 -2.81
N THR A 120 -7.34 -0.96 -3.98
CA THR A 120 -7.95 -2.07 -4.71
C THR A 120 -7.38 -3.44 -4.36
N PHE A 121 -6.45 -3.52 -3.40
CA PHE A 121 -5.81 -4.77 -2.98
C PHE A 121 -6.82 -5.87 -2.58
N LEU A 122 -7.90 -5.49 -1.88
CA LEU A 122 -8.95 -6.40 -1.44
C LEU A 122 -10.19 -6.42 -2.35
N GLY A 123 -10.15 -5.76 -3.50
CA GLY A 123 -11.24 -5.78 -4.49
C GLY A 123 -11.59 -4.43 -5.10
N TYR A 124 -12.60 -4.43 -5.97
CA TYR A 124 -12.98 -3.29 -6.82
C TYR A 124 -14.41 -2.77 -6.55
N ASP A 125 -14.98 -3.10 -5.40
CA ASP A 125 -16.26 -2.57 -4.93
C ASP A 125 -16.19 -2.28 -3.43
N ALA A 126 -16.62 -1.09 -3.02
CA ALA A 126 -16.53 -0.66 -1.63
C ALA A 126 -17.21 -1.64 -0.64
N ALA A 127 -18.36 -2.22 -1.01
CA ALA A 127 -19.07 -3.14 -0.13
C ALA A 127 -18.35 -4.49 0.00
N ASP A 128 -17.80 -4.99 -1.12
CA ASP A 128 -17.03 -6.24 -1.14
C ASP A 128 -15.70 -6.07 -0.41
N VAL A 129 -15.02 -4.93 -0.60
CA VAL A 129 -13.78 -4.60 0.13
C VAL A 129 -14.05 -4.54 1.63
N GLU A 130 -15.10 -3.86 2.08
CA GLU A 130 -15.43 -3.81 3.51
C GLU A 130 -15.74 -5.21 4.08
N ALA A 131 -16.39 -6.08 3.31
CA ALA A 131 -16.64 -7.47 3.70
C ALA A 131 -15.33 -8.28 3.77
N ASN A 132 -14.43 -8.11 2.80
CA ASN A 132 -13.13 -8.78 2.75
C ASN A 132 -12.24 -8.32 3.91
N ILE A 133 -12.18 -7.02 4.21
CA ILE A 133 -11.47 -6.48 5.39
C ILE A 133 -11.96 -7.14 6.68
N LYS A 134 -13.29 -7.23 6.87
CA LYS A 134 -13.87 -7.88 8.06
C LYS A 134 -13.47 -9.34 8.16
N ASN A 135 -13.45 -10.06 7.03
CA ASN A 135 -13.02 -11.45 6.98
C ASN A 135 -11.55 -11.59 7.38
N GLU A 136 -10.65 -10.80 6.79
CA GLU A 136 -9.22 -10.82 7.09
C GLU A 136 -8.94 -10.49 8.56
N ILE A 137 -9.59 -9.45 9.10
CA ILE A 137 -9.45 -9.09 10.52
C ILE A 137 -9.92 -10.23 11.44
N ASN A 138 -10.97 -10.96 11.06
CA ASN A 138 -11.44 -12.11 11.85
C ASN A 138 -10.42 -13.26 11.82
N ILE A 139 -9.87 -13.58 10.64
CA ILE A 139 -8.82 -14.58 10.49
C ILE A 139 -7.61 -14.20 11.35
N LEU A 140 -7.15 -12.94 11.29
CA LEU A 140 -6.03 -12.45 12.09
C LEU A 140 -6.29 -12.58 13.59
N LYS A 141 -7.49 -12.24 14.05
CA LYS A 141 -7.89 -12.39 15.46
C LYS A 141 -7.90 -13.85 15.91
N GLU A 142 -8.34 -14.77 15.06
CA GLU A 142 -8.33 -16.20 15.35
C GLU A 142 -6.90 -16.73 15.44
N ARG A 143 -6.06 -16.42 14.44
CA ARG A 143 -4.64 -16.81 14.43
C ARG A 143 -3.88 -16.26 15.63
N SER A 144 -4.12 -14.99 15.99
CA SER A 144 -3.52 -14.37 17.18
C SER A 144 -3.90 -15.12 18.47
N LYS A 145 -5.16 -15.54 18.61
CA LYS A 145 -5.59 -16.35 19.77
C LYS A 145 -4.93 -17.71 19.82
N GLU A 146 -4.80 -18.39 18.68
CA GLU A 146 -4.13 -19.69 18.59
C GLU A 146 -2.64 -19.61 18.98
N ILE A 147 -1.98 -18.50 18.64
CA ILE A 147 -0.60 -18.27 19.07
C ILE A 147 -0.55 -18.03 20.59
N GLU A 148 -1.39 -17.15 21.11
CA GLU A 148 -1.41 -16.77 22.52
C GLU A 148 -1.78 -17.94 23.45
N ASN A 149 -2.70 -18.80 23.02
CA ASN A 149 -3.15 -19.96 23.81
C ASN A 149 -2.28 -21.22 23.59
N GLY A 150 -1.27 -21.15 22.70
CA GLY A 150 -0.37 -22.26 22.38
C GLY A 150 -1.03 -23.39 21.58
N THR A 151 -2.15 -23.14 20.89
CA THR A 151 -2.81 -24.13 20.02
C THR A 151 -2.45 -23.97 18.55
N ALA A 152 -1.68 -22.94 18.19
CA ALA A 152 -1.20 -22.73 16.83
C ALA A 152 -0.29 -23.89 16.40
N GLU A 153 -0.58 -24.44 15.22
CA GLU A 153 0.31 -25.36 14.54
C GLU A 153 1.31 -24.55 13.71
N PHE A 154 2.60 -24.79 13.92
CA PHE A 154 3.68 -24.13 13.19
C PHE A 154 4.36 -25.12 12.26
N VAL A 155 4.66 -24.68 11.04
CA VAL A 155 5.53 -25.38 10.10
C VAL A 155 6.90 -24.71 10.09
N SER A 156 7.95 -25.51 9.92
CA SER A 156 9.31 -24.96 9.81
C SER A 156 9.51 -24.27 8.46
N TRP A 157 10.43 -23.31 8.40
CA TRP A 157 10.81 -22.69 7.13
C TRP A 157 11.30 -23.71 6.10
N ASP A 158 12.05 -24.73 6.53
CA ASP A 158 12.53 -25.80 5.64
C ASP A 158 11.38 -26.61 5.03
N GLU A 159 10.33 -26.86 5.81
CA GLU A 159 9.12 -27.55 5.36
C GLU A 159 8.34 -26.70 4.36
N VAL A 160 8.16 -25.40 4.64
CA VAL A 160 7.55 -24.45 3.70
C VAL A 160 8.32 -24.42 2.38
N CYS A 161 9.65 -24.30 2.43
CA CYS A 161 10.50 -24.29 1.24
C CYS A 161 10.30 -25.56 0.41
N LYS A 162 10.29 -26.73 1.06
CA LYS A 162 10.09 -28.01 0.40
C LYS A 162 8.72 -28.10 -0.26
N ASP A 163 7.67 -27.64 0.42
CA ASP A 163 6.29 -27.73 -0.07
C ASP A 163 6.04 -26.82 -1.28
N ILE A 164 6.64 -25.62 -1.30
CA ILE A 164 6.55 -24.71 -2.45
C ILE A 164 7.63 -24.96 -3.52
N GLY A 165 8.51 -25.96 -3.30
CA GLY A 165 9.61 -26.28 -4.21
C GLY A 165 10.68 -25.19 -4.30
N TYR A 166 10.79 -24.33 -3.28
CA TYR A 166 11.81 -23.29 -3.21
C TYR A 166 13.15 -23.90 -2.76
N VAL A 167 14.20 -23.60 -3.53
CA VAL A 167 15.58 -23.94 -3.20
C VAL A 167 16.39 -22.64 -3.26
N ASP A 168 17.02 -22.29 -2.15
CA ASP A 168 17.92 -21.14 -2.09
C ASP A 168 19.29 -21.51 -2.68
N GLU A 169 19.50 -21.20 -3.96
CA GLU A 169 20.75 -21.47 -4.67
C GLU A 169 21.83 -20.40 -4.43
N ARG A 170 21.53 -19.35 -3.65
CA ARG A 170 22.50 -18.26 -3.38
C ARG A 170 23.62 -18.76 -2.48
N THR A 171 24.84 -18.38 -2.82
CA THR A 171 26.02 -18.47 -1.96
C THR A 171 25.91 -17.52 -0.77
N GLU A 172 26.70 -17.78 0.29
CA GLU A 172 26.76 -16.87 1.45
C GLU A 172 27.27 -15.47 1.06
N GLU A 173 28.17 -15.37 0.07
CA GLU A 173 28.64 -14.09 -0.47
C GLU A 173 27.51 -13.32 -1.18
N GLU A 174 26.66 -14.00 -1.95
CA GLU A 174 25.50 -13.39 -2.60
C GLU A 174 24.44 -12.94 -1.59
N LYS A 175 24.21 -13.72 -0.52
CA LYS A 175 23.32 -13.31 0.58
C LYS A 175 23.85 -12.07 1.31
N GLU A 176 25.16 -12.05 1.61
CA GLU A 176 25.79 -10.88 2.24
C GLU A 176 25.72 -9.64 1.34
N LEU A 177 25.95 -9.80 0.03
CA LEU A 177 25.82 -8.72 -0.93
C LEU A 177 24.38 -8.20 -0.99
N GLN A 178 23.39 -9.08 -1.05
CA GLN A 178 21.98 -8.70 -1.07
C GLN A 178 21.57 -7.97 0.21
N ASN A 179 22.02 -8.45 1.38
CA ASN A 179 21.76 -7.77 2.65
C ASN A 179 22.33 -6.34 2.67
N LYS A 180 23.57 -6.16 2.20
CA LYS A 180 24.19 -4.83 2.09
C LYS A 180 23.45 -3.91 1.11
N GLN A 181 22.95 -4.47 0.01
CA GLN A 181 22.13 -3.73 -0.94
C GLN A 181 20.81 -3.28 -0.30
N PHE A 182 20.13 -4.18 0.41
CA PHE A 182 18.88 -3.88 1.12
C PHE A 182 19.08 -2.80 2.20
N GLU A 183 20.16 -2.88 2.98
CA GLU A 183 20.52 -1.85 3.98
C GLU A 183 20.75 -0.48 3.34
N ARG A 184 21.48 -0.43 2.21
CA ARG A 184 21.66 0.82 1.45
C ARG A 184 20.32 1.39 0.98
N ILE A 185 19.48 0.56 0.35
CA ILE A 185 18.16 0.94 -0.18
C ILE A 185 17.30 1.53 0.94
N ASN A 186 17.20 0.85 2.08
CA ASN A 186 16.45 1.35 3.22
C ASN A 186 16.96 2.70 3.74
N ALA A 187 18.29 2.88 3.79
CA ALA A 187 18.88 4.14 4.21
C ALA A 187 18.62 5.29 3.22
N GLU A 188 18.51 5.00 1.92
CA GLU A 188 18.17 5.99 0.89
C GLU A 188 16.67 6.30 0.88
N ASN A 189 15.82 5.28 0.93
CA ASN A 189 14.36 5.42 1.04
C ASN A 189 13.96 6.21 2.29
N LYS A 190 14.65 5.99 3.42
CA LYS A 190 14.46 6.79 4.63
C LYS A 190 14.60 8.30 4.39
N LYS A 191 15.57 8.73 3.57
CA LYS A 191 15.75 10.15 3.23
C LYS A 191 14.61 10.68 2.38
N VAL A 192 14.05 9.85 1.50
CA VAL A 192 12.87 10.22 0.68
C VAL A 192 11.68 10.47 1.61
N TYR A 193 11.42 9.57 2.56
CA TYR A 193 10.36 9.76 3.55
C TYR A 193 10.58 11.04 4.38
N GLU A 194 11.78 11.24 4.93
CA GLU A 194 12.08 12.46 5.72
C GLU A 194 11.89 13.76 4.91
N MET A 195 12.23 13.75 3.62
CA MET A 195 12.03 14.89 2.72
C MET A 195 10.53 15.19 2.53
N LEU A 196 9.70 14.17 2.33
CA LEU A 196 8.26 14.31 2.11
C LEU A 196 7.51 14.68 3.39
N LEU A 197 7.99 14.24 4.55
CA LEU A 197 7.27 14.38 5.83
C LEU A 197 7.72 15.56 6.70
N SER A 198 8.83 16.22 6.35
CA SER A 198 9.30 17.47 6.97
C SER A 198 8.40 18.66 6.68
#